data_AF-A0A8W8J384-F1
#
_entry.id   AF-A0A8W8J384-F1
#
_cell.length_a   1.000
_cell.length_b   1.000
_cell.length_c   1.000
_cell.angle_alpha   90.00
_cell.angle_beta   90.00
_cell.angle_gamma   90.00
#
_symmetry.space_group_name_H-M   'P 1'
#
loop_
_entity.id
_entity.type
_entity.pdbx_description
1 polymer ?
#
loop_
_entity_poly.entity_id
_entity_poly.type
_entity_poly.pdbx_seq_one_letter_code
_entity_poly.pdbx_strand_id
1 'polypeptide(L)'
;CIYGALGCTCARKDPQELYCESTVAIIARVTNMTYGEGIPGITAAQFYDVEVSHVYKGDVAMGTFRVYSKGPESLCGVDLDVNKVYLLNGHISGGALQLGLCDLMNMWPLNDPDSVFPLETYYDCRCKQVPGYYSRRPKNICVYSKRFDCPSESGALGDQAECRYSDLVDDCEWQC
;
A
#
# COMPACT_ATOMS: atom_id res chain seq x y z
N CYS A 1 -6.77 -8.87 12.18
CA CYS A 1 -5.62 -8.37 12.95
C CYS A 1 -5.58 -6.85 12.82
N ILE A 2 -5.58 -6.13 13.94
CA ILE A 2 -5.47 -4.66 13.99
C ILE A 2 -3.97 -4.35 14.07
N TYR A 3 -3.44 -3.56 13.15
CA TYR A 3 -2.15 -2.88 13.32
C TYR A 3 -2.45 -1.50 13.89
N GLY A 4 -1.75 -1.13 14.95
CA GLY A 4 -1.93 0.16 15.60
C GLY A 4 -0.63 0.65 16.21
N ALA A 5 -0.28 1.89 15.90
CA ALA A 5 0.60 2.70 16.74
C ALA A 5 -0.26 3.35 17.83
N LEU A 6 0.35 3.76 18.96
CA LEU A 6 -0.35 4.41 20.07
C LEU A 6 -1.16 5.64 19.58
N GLY A 7 -2.48 5.49 19.41
CA GLY A 7 -3.40 6.57 19.01
C GLY A 7 -4.05 6.42 17.63
N CYS A 8 -3.53 5.58 16.73
CA CYS A 8 -4.12 5.34 15.41
C CYS A 8 -4.58 3.89 15.25
N THR A 9 -5.87 3.69 14.95
CA THR A 9 -6.44 2.37 14.67
C THR A 9 -6.93 2.34 13.22
N CYS A 10 -6.37 1.43 12.42
CA CYS A 10 -6.73 1.26 11.02
C CYS A 10 -7.51 -0.05 10.82
N ALA A 11 -8.52 -0.01 9.94
CA ALA A 11 -9.05 -1.24 9.37
C ALA A 11 -8.02 -1.78 8.36
N ARG A 12 -7.57 -3.03 8.54
CA ARG A 12 -6.60 -3.64 7.63
C ARG A 12 -7.25 -3.82 6.25
N LYS A 13 -6.84 -3.01 5.27
CA LYS A 13 -7.12 -3.25 3.86
C LYS A 13 -6.13 -4.25 3.30
N ASP A 14 -6.54 -4.95 2.25
CA ASP A 14 -5.62 -5.84 1.54
C ASP A 14 -4.58 -5.03 0.75
N PRO A 15 -3.32 -5.46 0.67
CA PRO A 15 -2.31 -4.80 -0.16
C PRO A 15 -2.73 -4.60 -1.62
N GLN A 16 -3.48 -5.54 -2.21
CA GLN A 16 -4.04 -5.37 -3.56
C GLN A 16 -4.97 -4.17 -3.64
N GLU A 17 -5.88 -4.02 -2.66
CA GLU A 17 -6.82 -2.90 -2.62
C GLU A 17 -6.08 -1.57 -2.44
N LEU A 18 -5.07 -1.53 -1.55
CA LEU A 18 -4.23 -0.35 -1.34
C LEU A 18 -3.48 0.06 -2.61
N TYR A 19 -2.89 -0.91 -3.33
CA TYR A 19 -2.23 -0.64 -4.62
C TYR A 19 -3.21 -0.10 -5.67
N CYS A 20 -4.39 -0.73 -5.77
CA CYS A 20 -5.39 -0.37 -6.78
C CYS A 20 -6.04 0.99 -6.52
N GLU A 21 -6.32 1.33 -5.26
CA GLU A 21 -6.87 2.63 -4.85
C GLU A 21 -5.83 3.77 -4.92
N SER A 22 -4.54 3.46 -4.81
CA SER A 22 -3.46 4.45 -4.94
C SER A 22 -3.32 4.95 -6.37
N THR A 23 -3.07 6.24 -6.56
CA THR A 23 -2.74 6.80 -7.89
C THR A 23 -1.25 6.66 -8.20
N VAL A 24 -0.43 6.52 -7.17
CA VAL A 24 1.03 6.40 -7.26
C VAL A 24 1.53 5.25 -6.39
N ALA A 25 2.50 4.50 -6.92
CA ALA A 25 3.27 3.51 -6.18
C ALA A 25 4.73 3.54 -6.67
N ILE A 26 5.67 3.77 -5.75
CA ILE A 26 7.09 4.01 -6.05
C ILE A 26 8.00 3.33 -5.03
N ILE A 27 9.23 3.02 -5.45
CA ILE A 27 10.34 2.76 -4.53
C ILE A 27 11.16 4.03 -4.45
N ALA A 28 11.38 4.52 -3.23
CA ALA A 28 12.17 5.73 -3.02
C ALA A 28 13.02 5.65 -1.75
N ARG A 29 14.19 6.27 -1.80
CA ARG A 29 15.08 6.46 -0.65
C ARG A 29 14.78 7.79 0.01
N VAL A 30 14.62 7.81 1.33
CA VAL A 30 14.47 9.07 2.07
C VAL A 30 15.83 9.76 2.19
N THR A 31 15.94 10.98 1.66
CA THR A 31 17.20 11.75 1.68
C THR A 31 17.19 12.81 2.76
N ASN A 32 16.04 13.42 3.04
CA ASN A 32 15.90 14.44 4.05
C ASN A 32 14.51 14.42 4.70
N MET A 33 14.41 14.98 5.91
CA MET A 33 13.17 15.14 6.65
C MET A 33 13.10 16.54 7.24
N THR A 34 11.95 17.19 7.08
CA THR A 34 11.65 18.51 7.64
C THR A 34 10.28 18.49 8.33
N TYR A 35 10.12 19.34 9.34
CA TYR A 35 8.86 19.50 10.04
C TYR A 35 8.14 20.76 9.56
N GLY A 36 6.82 20.67 9.43
CA GLY A 36 5.94 21.82 9.24
C GLY A 36 5.68 22.57 10.55
N GLU A 37 4.62 23.39 10.53
CA GLU A 37 4.14 24.06 11.75
C GLU A 37 3.66 23.04 12.78
N GLY A 38 3.98 23.30 14.05
CA GLY A 38 3.62 22.45 15.19
C GLY A 38 4.82 22.09 16.05
N ILE A 39 4.63 21.13 16.95
CA ILE A 39 5.69 20.60 17.81
C ILE A 39 6.22 19.30 17.16
N PRO A 40 7.52 19.25 16.77
CA PRO A 40 8.13 18.05 16.21
C PRO A 40 7.88 16.81 17.08
N GLY A 41 7.45 15.71 16.44
CA GLY A 41 7.15 14.45 17.12
C GLY A 41 5.83 14.41 17.91
N ILE A 42 5.05 15.50 17.94
CA ILE A 42 3.75 15.54 18.63
C ILE A 42 2.63 15.98 17.69
N THR A 43 2.77 17.15 17.06
CA THR A 43 1.71 17.75 16.22
C THR A 43 2.21 18.25 14.88
N ALA A 44 3.52 18.41 14.70
CA ALA A 44 4.07 18.92 13.44
C ALA A 44 3.89 17.89 12.31
N ALA A 45 3.41 18.36 11.17
CA ALA A 45 3.42 17.58 9.94
C ALA A 45 4.86 17.27 9.52
N GLN A 46 5.06 16.14 8.85
CA GLN A 46 6.36 15.69 8.40
C GLN A 46 6.43 15.78 6.87
N PHE A 47 7.51 16.36 6.37
CA PHE A 47 7.81 16.45 4.95
C PHE A 47 9.12 15.74 4.67
N TYR A 48 9.09 14.78 3.75
CA TYR A 48 10.26 14.02 3.35
C TYR A 48 10.62 14.37 1.92
N ASP A 49 11.91 14.61 1.69
CA ASP A 49 12.48 14.59 0.35
C ASP A 49 12.96 13.17 0.09
N VAL A 50 12.51 12.59 -1.02
CA VAL A 50 12.85 11.21 -1.40
C VAL A 50 13.46 11.19 -2.78
N GLU A 51 14.37 10.26 -3.01
CA GLU A 51 14.94 9.97 -4.32
C GLU A 51 14.28 8.72 -4.88
N VAL A 52 13.48 8.90 -5.94
CA VAL A 52 12.72 7.83 -6.58
C VAL A 52 13.64 7.00 -7.45
N SER A 53 13.76 5.70 -7.14
CA SER A 53 14.54 4.74 -7.90
C SER A 53 13.68 3.89 -8.84
N HIS A 54 12.41 3.68 -8.51
CA HIS A 54 11.49 2.87 -9.31
C HIS A 54 10.05 3.38 -9.21
N VAL A 55 9.30 3.26 -10.30
CA VAL A 55 7.89 3.69 -10.39
C VAL A 55 7.07 2.51 -10.90
N TYR A 56 6.16 2.02 -10.06
CA TYR A 56 5.20 0.96 -10.42
C TYR A 56 3.87 1.51 -10.94
N LYS A 57 3.52 2.74 -10.56
CA LYS A 57 2.24 3.34 -10.91
C LYS A 57 2.33 4.86 -10.79
N GLY A 58 1.66 5.54 -11.72
CA GLY A 58 1.48 6.99 -11.71
C GLY A 58 2.55 7.75 -12.49
N ASP A 59 2.26 9.02 -12.78
CA ASP A 59 3.14 9.92 -13.53
C ASP A 59 4.08 10.66 -12.56
N VAL A 60 5.09 9.94 -12.07
CA VAL A 60 6.14 10.47 -11.20
C VAL A 60 7.47 10.35 -11.90
N ALA A 61 8.20 11.46 -12.00
CA ALA A 61 9.54 11.46 -12.57
C ALA A 61 10.54 10.78 -11.62
N MET A 62 11.50 10.05 -12.19
CA MET A 62 12.69 9.63 -11.44
C MET A 62 13.46 10.85 -10.93
N GLY A 63 13.98 10.78 -9.71
CA GLY A 63 14.70 11.88 -9.06
C GLY A 63 14.06 12.33 -7.74
N THR A 64 14.30 13.58 -7.36
CA THR A 64 13.82 14.11 -6.08
C THR A 64 12.33 14.39 -6.12
N PHE A 65 11.59 13.80 -5.19
CA PHE A 65 10.16 13.96 -5.04
C PHE A 65 9.80 14.26 -3.58
N ARG A 66 8.71 15.00 -3.37
CA ARG A 66 8.28 15.40 -2.02
C ARG A 66 7.14 14.54 -1.52
N VAL A 67 7.23 14.15 -0.26
CA VAL A 67 6.28 13.31 0.44
C VAL A 67 5.79 14.05 1.69
N TYR A 68 4.50 13.96 1.96
CA TYR A 68 3.84 14.57 3.10
C TYR A 68 3.21 13.52 3.99
N SER A 69 3.37 13.67 5.30
CA SER A 69 2.73 12.89 6.34
C SER A 69 2.08 13.83 7.36
N LYS A 70 0.88 13.46 7.84
CA LYS A 70 0.05 14.30 8.72
C LYS A 70 0.63 14.54 10.12
N GLY A 71 1.74 13.90 10.46
CA GLY A 71 2.44 14.06 11.74
C GLY A 71 2.97 12.73 12.27
N PRO A 72 3.18 12.57 13.58
CA PRO A 72 3.63 11.30 14.15
C PRO A 72 2.57 10.19 13.97
N GLU A 73 2.98 8.94 14.20
CA GLU A 73 2.12 7.76 14.06
C GLU A 73 0.84 7.83 14.92
N SER A 74 0.89 8.53 16.05
CA SER A 74 -0.27 8.76 16.93
C SER A 74 -1.40 9.56 16.27
N LEU A 75 -1.09 10.34 15.24
CA LEU A 75 -2.03 11.09 14.41
C LEU A 75 -2.28 10.40 13.05
N CYS A 76 -1.97 9.11 12.94
CA CYS A 76 -2.03 8.32 11.71
C CYS A 76 -1.08 8.80 10.61
N GLY A 77 -0.05 9.55 10.97
CA GLY A 77 1.05 9.83 10.05
C GLY A 77 2.04 8.66 10.01
N VAL A 78 3.00 8.78 9.11
CA VAL A 78 4.02 7.77 8.85
C VAL A 78 5.36 8.37 9.20
N ASP A 79 6.12 7.69 10.07
CA ASP A 79 7.49 8.06 10.37
C ASP A 79 8.45 7.26 9.49
N LEU A 80 9.22 7.96 8.67
CA LEU A 80 10.20 7.35 7.77
C LEU A 80 11.62 7.72 8.21
N ASP A 81 12.50 6.72 8.22
CA ASP A 81 13.90 6.91 8.56
C ASP A 81 14.70 7.45 7.38
N VAL A 82 15.52 8.48 7.63
CA VAL A 82 16.45 9.02 6.65
C VAL A 82 17.48 7.95 6.25
N ASN A 83 17.86 7.93 4.98
CA ASN A 83 18.75 6.96 4.32
C ASN A 83 18.18 5.53 4.18
N LYS A 84 16.91 5.30 4.51
CA LYS A 84 16.22 4.04 4.24
C LYS A 84 15.40 4.10 2.94
N VAL A 85 15.14 2.93 2.37
CA VAL A 85 14.37 2.78 1.13
C VAL A 85 13.02 2.16 1.46
N TYR A 86 11.95 2.70 0.88
CA TYR A 86 10.58 2.27 1.16
C TYR A 86 9.80 2.07 -0.13
N LEU A 87 8.81 1.16 -0.07
CA LEU A 87 7.71 1.10 -1.02
C LEU A 87 6.64 2.09 -0.56
N LEU A 88 6.50 3.19 -1.28
CA LEU A 88 5.54 4.25 -0.96
C LEU A 88 4.36 4.20 -1.93
N ASN A 89 3.15 4.33 -1.41
CA ASN A 89 1.94 4.37 -2.21
C ASN A 89 0.96 5.40 -1.64
N GLY A 90 0.08 5.89 -2.50
CA GLY A 90 -0.96 6.83 -2.10
C GLY A 90 -1.42 7.71 -3.26
N HIS A 91 -1.77 8.94 -2.92
CA HIS A 91 -2.28 9.93 -3.87
C HIS A 91 -1.41 11.20 -3.87
N ILE A 92 -1.24 11.80 -5.04
CA ILE A 92 -0.59 13.11 -5.14
C ILE A 92 -1.62 14.20 -4.90
N SER A 93 -1.33 15.09 -3.97
CA SER A 93 -2.09 16.31 -3.74
C SER A 93 -1.14 17.46 -3.46
N GLY A 94 -1.39 18.63 -4.06
CA GLY A 94 -0.52 19.80 -3.90
C GLY A 94 0.94 19.59 -4.36
N GLY A 95 1.19 18.64 -5.27
CA GLY A 95 2.52 18.30 -5.77
C GLY A 95 3.36 17.39 -4.86
N ALA A 96 2.77 16.83 -3.80
CA ALA A 96 3.43 15.88 -2.90
C ALA A 96 2.62 14.60 -2.75
N LEU A 97 3.30 13.46 -2.57
CA LEU A 97 2.66 12.19 -2.19
C LEU A 97 2.13 12.30 -0.77
N GLN A 98 0.84 12.06 -0.59
CA GLN A 98 0.21 12.04 0.72
C GLN A 98 0.32 10.63 1.31
N LEU A 99 0.96 10.51 2.48
CA LEU A 99 1.06 9.28 3.24
C LEU A 99 0.14 9.31 4.46
N GLY A 100 -0.46 8.16 4.72
CA GLY A 100 -1.19 7.85 5.94
C GLY A 100 -0.88 6.43 6.36
N LEU A 101 -0.78 6.20 7.68
CA LEU A 101 -0.43 4.91 8.26
C LEU A 101 -1.34 3.78 7.78
N CYS A 102 -2.63 4.08 7.60
CA CYS A 102 -3.64 3.10 7.19
C CYS A 102 -3.63 2.77 5.69
N ASP A 103 -2.99 3.62 4.89
CA ASP A 103 -3.04 3.54 3.43
C ASP A 103 -1.75 2.95 2.85
N LEU A 104 -0.76 2.62 3.69
CA LEU A 104 0.49 2.01 3.27
C LEU A 104 0.37 0.51 3.07
N MET A 105 0.88 0.02 1.92
CA MET A 105 1.05 -1.41 1.68
C MET A 105 2.13 -2.03 2.58
N ASN A 106 3.21 -1.29 2.83
CA ASN A 106 4.32 -1.72 3.67
C ASN A 106 4.83 -0.54 4.49
N MET A 107 4.95 -0.73 5.80
CA MET A 107 5.47 0.26 6.73
C MET A 107 6.99 0.13 6.95
N TRP A 108 7.55 -1.03 6.59
CA TRP A 108 8.93 -1.36 6.88
C TRP A 108 9.85 -1.00 5.71
N PRO A 109 11.09 -0.58 6.00
CA PRO A 109 12.08 -0.34 4.97
C PRO A 109 12.40 -1.63 4.21
N LEU A 110 12.66 -1.51 2.91
CA LEU A 110 13.09 -2.61 2.06
C LEU A 110 14.54 -2.95 2.35
N ASN A 111 14.81 -4.22 2.66
CA ASN A 111 16.17 -4.73 2.87
C ASN A 111 16.89 -4.98 1.54
N ASP A 112 16.14 -5.33 0.49
CA ASP A 112 16.62 -5.59 -0.86
C ASP A 112 15.78 -4.75 -1.86
N PRO A 113 16.10 -3.46 -2.03
CA PRO A 113 15.32 -2.55 -2.87
C PRO A 113 15.48 -2.84 -4.37
N ASP A 114 16.53 -3.56 -4.77
CA ASP A 114 16.78 -3.97 -6.15
C ASP A 114 15.99 -5.23 -6.52
N SER A 115 15.51 -5.97 -5.52
CA SER A 115 14.48 -7.01 -5.69
C SER A 115 13.12 -6.36 -5.95
N VAL A 116 12.92 -5.96 -7.22
CA VAL A 116 11.67 -5.38 -7.71
C VAL A 116 10.60 -6.47 -7.71
N PHE A 117 9.69 -6.41 -6.74
CA PHE A 117 8.50 -7.25 -6.76
C PHE A 117 7.58 -6.76 -7.89
N PRO A 118 7.07 -7.64 -8.78
CA PRO A 118 6.40 -7.22 -10.01
C PRO A 118 4.95 -6.77 -9.77
N LEU A 119 4.75 -5.75 -8.93
CA LEU A 119 3.46 -5.25 -8.45
C LEU A 119 2.47 -4.98 -9.59
N GLU A 120 2.97 -4.41 -10.70
CA GLU A 120 2.18 -4.09 -11.90
C GLU A 120 1.44 -5.29 -12.50
N THR A 121 2.04 -6.48 -12.42
CA THR A 121 1.49 -7.73 -12.96
C THR A 121 0.95 -8.66 -11.88
N TYR A 122 1.29 -8.36 -10.63
CA TYR A 122 0.90 -9.15 -9.47
C TYR A 122 -0.55 -8.85 -9.07
N TYR A 123 -0.91 -7.57 -8.98
CA TYR A 123 -2.25 -7.15 -8.55
C TYR A 123 -3.19 -6.88 -9.71
N ASP A 124 -4.31 -7.60 -9.78
CA ASP A 124 -5.36 -7.35 -10.78
C ASP A 124 -6.40 -6.36 -10.25
N CYS A 125 -6.28 -5.10 -10.66
CA CYS A 125 -7.19 -4.03 -10.22
C CYS A 125 -8.57 -4.06 -10.87
N ARG A 126 -8.87 -5.03 -11.75
CA ARG A 126 -10.24 -5.30 -12.19
C ARG A 126 -11.07 -5.88 -11.05
N CYS A 127 -10.42 -6.47 -10.05
CA CYS A 127 -11.05 -7.16 -8.94
C CYS A 127 -10.99 -6.37 -7.62
N LYS A 128 -12.03 -6.52 -6.80
CA LYS A 128 -12.09 -5.95 -5.46
C LYS A 128 -12.29 -7.01 -4.38
N GLN A 129 -11.47 -6.96 -3.34
CA GLN A 129 -11.64 -7.84 -2.19
C GLN A 129 -12.68 -7.27 -1.24
N VAL A 130 -13.51 -8.14 -0.65
CA VAL A 130 -14.56 -7.72 0.27
C VAL A 130 -14.63 -8.60 1.52
N PRO A 131 -14.90 -8.03 2.70
CA PRO A 131 -14.78 -8.74 3.97
C PRO A 131 -15.91 -9.75 4.25
N GLY A 132 -17.03 -9.70 3.52
CA GLY A 132 -18.22 -10.47 3.87
C GLY A 132 -19.11 -10.85 2.69
N TYR A 133 -20.16 -11.60 3.02
CA TYR A 133 -21.13 -12.10 2.07
C TYR A 133 -22.15 -11.00 1.72
N TYR A 134 -22.30 -10.68 0.44
CA TYR A 134 -23.37 -9.81 -0.04
C TYR A 134 -24.56 -10.64 -0.52
N SER A 135 -25.78 -10.24 -0.16
CA SER A 135 -27.01 -10.93 -0.58
C SER A 135 -27.15 -11.01 -2.10
N ARG A 136 -26.66 -10.00 -2.82
CA ARG A 136 -26.34 -10.06 -4.25
C ARG A 136 -24.83 -9.85 -4.36
N ARG A 137 -24.10 -10.85 -4.86
CA ARG A 137 -22.67 -10.67 -5.17
C ARG A 137 -22.53 -9.71 -6.35
N PRO A 138 -21.92 -8.52 -6.17
CA PRO A 138 -21.46 -7.75 -7.31
C PRO A 138 -20.42 -8.56 -8.10
N LYS A 139 -20.35 -8.30 -9.41
CA LYS A 139 -19.27 -8.84 -10.25
C LYS A 139 -17.93 -8.27 -9.84
N ASN A 140 -16.88 -9.00 -10.20
CA ASN A 140 -15.48 -8.69 -10.03
C ASN A 140 -15.04 -8.56 -8.56
N ILE A 141 -15.53 -9.46 -7.70
CA ILE A 141 -15.16 -9.47 -6.29
C ILE A 141 -14.61 -10.80 -5.81
N CYS A 142 -13.67 -10.74 -4.86
CA CYS A 142 -13.29 -11.90 -4.06
C CYS A 142 -13.66 -11.68 -2.59
N VAL A 143 -14.35 -12.66 -2.00
CA VAL A 143 -14.70 -12.60 -0.57
C VAL A 143 -13.52 -13.09 0.26
N TYR A 144 -13.10 -12.30 1.25
CA TYR A 144 -11.89 -12.56 2.05
C TYR A 144 -11.93 -13.90 2.79
N SER A 145 -13.10 -14.33 3.27
CA SER A 145 -13.26 -15.63 3.93
C SER A 145 -12.97 -16.83 3.04
N LYS A 146 -12.96 -16.64 1.70
CA LYS A 146 -12.67 -17.66 0.71
C LYS A 146 -11.19 -17.71 0.29
N ARG A 147 -10.36 -16.80 0.80
CA ARG A 147 -8.93 -16.75 0.49
C ARG A 147 -8.18 -18.01 0.96
N PHE A 148 -8.63 -18.59 2.07
CA PHE A 148 -8.01 -19.78 2.68
C PHE A 148 -8.53 -21.11 2.12
N ASP A 149 -9.43 -21.08 1.13
CA ASP A 149 -9.98 -22.29 0.49
C ASP A 149 -9.00 -22.88 -0.56
N CYS A 150 -7.76 -22.39 -0.64
CA CYS A 150 -6.73 -22.91 -1.54
C CYS A 150 -6.37 -24.37 -1.22
N PRO A 151 -6.41 -25.28 -2.21
CA PRO A 151 -5.97 -26.66 -2.03
C PRO A 151 -4.51 -26.73 -1.59
N SER A 152 -4.15 -27.63 -0.67
CA SER A 152 -2.76 -27.77 -0.21
C SER A 152 -1.76 -28.11 -1.33
N GLU A 153 -2.26 -28.64 -2.46
CA GLU A 153 -1.48 -29.01 -3.64
C GLU A 153 -1.22 -27.85 -4.61
N SER A 154 -1.91 -26.71 -4.43
CA SER A 154 -1.76 -25.54 -5.32
C SER A 154 -0.45 -24.76 -5.11
N GLY A 155 0.30 -25.05 -4.04
CA GLY A 155 1.57 -24.38 -3.76
C GLY A 155 1.42 -22.94 -3.23
N ALA A 156 0.22 -22.36 -3.30
CA ALA A 156 -0.11 -21.11 -2.63
C ALA A 156 -0.12 -21.31 -1.11
N LEU A 157 0.81 -20.67 -0.40
CA LEU A 157 0.66 -20.47 1.06
C LEU A 157 -0.60 -19.62 1.27
N GLY A 158 -1.44 -19.92 2.26
CA GLY A 158 -2.79 -19.32 2.42
C GLY A 158 -2.85 -17.79 2.46
N ASP A 159 -1.71 -17.10 2.62
CA ASP A 159 -1.58 -15.64 2.55
C ASP A 159 -1.20 -15.11 1.15
N GLN A 160 -0.77 -15.98 0.23
CA GLN A 160 -0.32 -15.67 -1.14
C GLN A 160 -1.42 -15.80 -2.19
N ALA A 161 -2.60 -16.30 -1.84
CA ALA A 161 -3.72 -16.33 -2.77
C ALA A 161 -4.08 -14.90 -3.21
N GLU A 162 -4.25 -14.71 -4.52
CA GLU A 162 -4.47 -13.40 -5.14
C GLU A 162 -5.84 -13.35 -5.80
N CYS A 163 -6.53 -12.22 -5.65
CA CYS A 163 -7.81 -12.05 -6.32
C CYS A 163 -7.58 -11.59 -7.76
N ARG A 164 -7.81 -12.45 -8.75
CA ARG A 164 -7.59 -12.13 -10.17
C ARG A 164 -8.83 -12.38 -11.01
N TYR A 165 -8.98 -11.62 -12.08
CA TYR A 165 -10.11 -11.79 -12.99
C TYR A 165 -9.83 -12.98 -13.91
N SER A 166 -10.82 -13.85 -14.03
CA SER A 166 -10.73 -15.08 -14.79
C SER A 166 -11.75 -15.05 -15.92
N ASP A 167 -11.24 -15.03 -17.16
CA ASP A 167 -12.08 -14.99 -18.37
C ASP A 167 -12.99 -16.24 -18.49
N LEU A 168 -12.61 -17.35 -17.85
CA LEU A 168 -13.38 -18.60 -17.85
C LEU A 168 -14.70 -18.47 -17.10
N VAL A 169 -14.70 -17.72 -16.00
CA VAL A 169 -15.87 -17.52 -15.14
C VAL A 169 -16.50 -16.14 -15.32
N ASP A 170 -15.88 -15.24 -16.10
CA ASP A 170 -16.30 -13.85 -16.30
C ASP A 170 -16.53 -13.12 -14.97
N ASP A 171 -15.65 -13.41 -14.01
CA ASP A 171 -15.64 -12.87 -12.64
C ASP A 171 -14.24 -13.01 -12.01
N CYS A 172 -14.08 -12.50 -10.80
CA CYS A 172 -12.86 -12.61 -10.01
C CYS A 172 -12.87 -13.81 -9.08
N GLU A 173 -11.75 -14.52 -9.03
CA GLU A 173 -11.55 -15.65 -8.14
C GLU A 173 -10.19 -15.59 -7.46
N TRP A 174 -10.09 -16.27 -6.32
CA TRP A 174 -8.80 -16.46 -5.65
C TRP A 174 -7.98 -17.43 -6.48
N GLN A 175 -6.91 -16.94 -7.08
CA GLN A 175 -5.90 -17.75 -7.74
C GLN A 175 -4.93 -18.24 -6.68
N CYS A 176 -4.86 -19.56 -6.59
CA CYS A 176 -3.85 -20.35 -5.91
C CYS A 176 -2.99 -20.95 -7.04
#